data_AF-A0A329N100-F1
#
_entry.id   AF-A0A329N100-F1
#
_cell.length_a   1.000
_cell.length_b   1.000
_cell.length_c   1.000
_cell.angle_alpha   90.00
_cell.angle_beta   90.00
_cell.angle_gamma   90.00
#
_symmetry.space_group_name_H-M   'P 1'
#
loop_
_entity.id
_entity.type
_entity.pdbx_description
1 polymer ?
#
loop_
_entity_poly.entity_id
_entity_poly.type
_entity_poly.pdbx_seq_one_letter_code
_entity_poly.pdbx_strand_id
1 'polypeptide(L)'
;MKQYISALMACLITSGLLAQTYKLEEIFSENTTETYMSHYRLVEGDDPDETFALWGYQRHYDDWDSGAYEVEYFKGTAREFYGFITAVADFADKYKAEDQVLTHISGVKVKTVSKALARKTLVFDTEQKVACVYNHRQWAKIRDRFVRYAEKHNIVYE
;
A
#
# COMPACT_ATOMS: atom_id res chain seq x y z
N MET A 1 -0.30 40.11 -35.92
CA MET A 1 -1.47 39.20 -35.83
C MET A 1 -1.17 37.72 -36.10
N LYS A 2 -0.07 37.34 -36.79
CA LYS A 2 0.27 35.91 -37.00
C LYS A 2 0.98 35.22 -35.82
N GLN A 3 1.61 35.96 -34.91
CA GLN A 3 2.42 35.40 -33.80
C GLN A 3 1.63 35.01 -32.55
N TYR A 4 0.40 35.50 -32.38
CA TYR A 4 -0.41 35.19 -31.19
C TYR A 4 -1.26 33.92 -31.36
N ILE A 5 -1.55 33.50 -32.59
CA ILE A 5 -2.33 32.29 -32.87
C ILE A 5 -1.49 31.04 -32.57
N SER A 6 -0.18 31.08 -32.82
CA SER A 6 0.74 29.96 -32.57
C SER A 6 0.98 29.70 -31.08
N ALA A 7 0.92 30.72 -30.22
CA ALA A 7 1.05 30.54 -28.77
C ALA A 7 -0.21 29.93 -28.14
N LEU A 8 -1.40 30.26 -28.67
CA LEU A 8 -2.66 29.67 -28.18
C LEU A 8 -2.81 28.19 -28.56
N MET A 9 -2.31 27.78 -29.74
CA MET A 9 -2.25 26.36 -30.12
C MET A 9 -1.26 25.57 -29.24
N ALA A 10 -0.13 26.16 -28.85
CA ALA A 10 0.84 25.49 -27.97
C ALA A 10 0.26 25.19 -26.57
N CYS A 11 -0.54 26.11 -26.01
CA CYS A 11 -1.19 25.89 -24.71
C CYS A 11 -2.29 24.80 -24.75
N LEU A 12 -3.01 24.68 -25.86
CA LEU A 12 -4.05 23.65 -26.03
C LEU A 12 -3.47 22.24 -26.26
N ILE A 13 -2.23 22.15 -26.74
CA ILE A 13 -1.53 20.85 -26.89
C ILE A 13 -0.94 20.41 -25.55
N THR A 14 -0.53 21.33 -24.67
CA THR A 14 -0.01 20.99 -23.33
C THR A 14 -1.08 20.60 -22.31
N SER A 15 -2.35 20.96 -22.53
CA SER A 15 -3.47 20.47 -21.71
C SER A 15 -3.95 19.06 -22.10
N GLY A 16 -3.29 18.43 -23.07
CA GLY A 16 -3.42 17.01 -23.41
C GLY A 16 -2.55 16.09 -22.55
N LEU A 17 -2.03 16.56 -21.40
CA LEU A 17 -1.67 15.67 -20.29
C LEU A 17 -2.97 15.02 -19.82
N LEU A 18 -3.35 13.95 -20.53
CA LEU A 18 -4.51 13.11 -20.26
C LEU A 18 -4.56 12.86 -18.75
N ALA A 19 -5.61 13.36 -18.09
CA ALA A 19 -5.89 12.98 -16.73
C ALA A 19 -6.14 11.47 -16.74
N GLN A 20 -5.11 10.69 -16.43
CA GLN A 20 -5.19 9.25 -16.30
C GLN A 20 -6.19 8.96 -15.19
N THR A 21 -7.30 8.33 -15.57
CA THR A 21 -8.36 7.98 -14.64
C THR A 21 -8.10 6.56 -14.17
N TYR A 22 -8.00 6.38 -12.85
CA TYR A 22 -7.78 5.08 -12.24
C TYR A 22 -9.05 4.62 -11.53
N LYS A 23 -9.34 3.33 -11.66
CA LYS A 23 -10.29 2.61 -10.83
C LYS A 23 -9.54 1.91 -9.73
N LEU A 24 -9.89 2.20 -8.48
CA LEU A 24 -9.39 1.46 -7.32
C LEU A 24 -10.14 0.12 -7.24
N GLU A 25 -9.43 -0.99 -7.42
CA GLU A 25 -9.98 -2.34 -7.26
C GLU A 25 -9.47 -2.94 -5.96
N GLU A 26 -10.35 -3.28 -5.03
CA GLU A 26 -9.98 -4.06 -3.84
C GLU A 26 -9.61 -5.49 -4.26
N ILE A 27 -8.40 -5.93 -3.93
CA ILE A 27 -7.89 -7.26 -4.28
C ILE A 27 -7.81 -8.20 -3.08
N PHE A 28 -7.85 -7.64 -1.87
CA PHE A 28 -7.92 -8.38 -0.62
C PHE A 28 -8.42 -7.48 0.49
N SER A 29 -9.37 -7.95 1.31
CA SER A 29 -9.73 -7.37 2.60
C SER A 29 -9.60 -8.39 3.73
N GLU A 30 -9.22 -7.88 4.90
CA GLU A 30 -9.21 -8.59 6.18
C GLU A 30 -10.08 -7.81 7.16
N ASN A 31 -11.33 -8.26 7.31
CA ASN A 31 -12.34 -7.59 8.12
C ASN A 31 -11.94 -7.46 9.58
N THR A 32 -11.15 -8.39 10.12
CA THR A 32 -10.77 -8.38 11.54
C THR A 32 -9.86 -7.21 11.92
N THR A 33 -9.07 -6.73 10.96
CA THR A 33 -8.15 -5.60 11.14
C THR A 33 -8.57 -4.40 10.33
N GLU A 34 -9.70 -4.48 9.62
CA GLU A 34 -10.20 -3.45 8.70
C GLU A 34 -9.10 -3.04 7.71
N THR A 35 -8.38 -3.98 7.13
CA THR A 35 -7.24 -3.64 6.27
C THR A 35 -7.44 -4.26 4.92
N TYR A 36 -7.02 -3.57 3.87
CA TYR A 36 -7.15 -4.10 2.52
C TYR A 36 -6.00 -3.68 1.63
N MET A 37 -5.91 -4.38 0.51
CA MET A 37 -4.97 -4.14 -0.57
C MET A 37 -5.77 -3.76 -1.81
N SER A 38 -5.32 -2.73 -2.51
CA SER A 38 -5.97 -2.25 -3.72
C SER A 38 -5.00 -2.22 -4.90
N HIS A 39 -5.57 -2.40 -6.09
CA HIS A 39 -4.90 -2.20 -7.37
C HIS A 39 -5.47 -0.95 -8.06
N TYR A 40 -4.60 -0.03 -8.48
CA TYR A 40 -4.97 1.15 -9.25
C TYR A 40 -4.96 0.78 -10.73
N ARG A 41 -6.11 0.37 -11.24
CA ARG A 41 -6.24 -0.03 -12.63
C ARG A 41 -6.60 1.18 -13.48
N LEU A 42 -5.84 1.43 -14.55
CA LEU A 42 -6.18 2.47 -15.50
C LEU A 42 -7.53 2.16 -16.19
N VAL A 43 -8.41 3.15 -16.27
CA VAL A 43 -9.74 3.00 -16.87
C VAL A 43 -9.66 2.95 -18.40
N GLU A 44 -8.73 3.71 -18.98
CA GLU A 44 -8.52 3.80 -20.44
C GLU A 44 -7.02 3.76 -20.76
N GLY A 45 -6.61 2.79 -21.58
CA GLY A 45 -5.21 2.54 -21.95
C GLY A 45 -4.56 1.41 -21.16
N ASP A 46 -3.28 1.15 -21.45
CA ASP A 46 -2.44 0.23 -20.70
C ASP A 46 -1.53 1.04 -19.78
N ASP A 47 -1.49 0.70 -18.48
CA ASP A 47 -0.52 1.26 -17.54
C ASP A 47 0.74 0.40 -17.57
N PRO A 48 1.91 0.95 -17.96
CA PRO A 48 3.15 0.21 -17.88
C PRO A 48 3.56 -0.12 -16.42
N ASP A 49 3.07 0.63 -15.43
CA ASP A 49 3.52 0.57 -14.04
C ASP A 49 2.34 0.30 -13.07
N GLU A 50 1.79 -0.92 -13.14
CA GLU A 50 0.68 -1.39 -12.30
C GLU A 50 0.92 -1.05 -10.82
N THR A 51 0.07 -0.17 -10.27
CA THR A 51 0.26 0.45 -8.97
C THR A 51 -0.63 -0.18 -7.91
N PHE A 52 -0.06 -0.49 -6.75
CA PHE A 52 -0.75 -1.12 -5.64
C PHE A 52 -0.63 -0.29 -4.37
N ALA A 53 -1.62 -0.40 -3.50
CA ALA A 53 -1.59 0.23 -2.18
C ALA A 53 -2.10 -0.70 -1.08
N LEU A 54 -1.57 -0.49 0.12
CA LEU A 54 -2.06 -1.08 1.35
C LEU A 54 -2.74 -0.02 2.22
N TRP A 55 -3.92 -0.39 2.68
CA TRP A 55 -4.81 0.45 3.46
C TRP A 55 -5.06 -0.17 4.82
N GLY A 56 -5.15 0.67 5.83
CA GLY A 56 -5.54 0.32 7.18
C GLY A 56 -6.33 1.46 7.80
N TYR A 57 -6.54 1.41 9.10
CA TYR A 57 -7.27 2.46 9.80
C TYR A 57 -6.46 2.92 11.00
N GLN A 58 -6.24 4.23 11.08
CA GLN A 58 -5.75 4.82 12.31
C GLN A 58 -6.91 4.88 13.30
N ARG A 59 -6.70 4.36 14.51
CA ARG A 59 -7.65 4.55 15.61
C ARG A 59 -7.15 5.69 16.50
N HIS A 60 -7.95 6.75 16.61
CA HIS A 60 -7.72 7.82 17.56
C HIS A 60 -8.25 7.37 18.94
N TYR A 61 -7.35 7.17 19.91
CA TYR A 61 -7.68 6.80 21.30
C TYR A 61 -8.30 5.40 21.49
N ASP A 62 -8.42 4.97 22.76
CA ASP A 62 -8.89 3.65 23.22
C ASP A 62 -10.38 3.35 22.88
N ASP A 63 -11.02 4.19 22.05
CA ASP A 63 -12.41 3.98 21.62
C ASP A 63 -12.42 3.11 20.36
N TRP A 64 -13.02 1.92 20.49
CA TRP A 64 -13.08 0.94 19.40
C TRP A 64 -14.20 1.26 18.39
N ASP A 65 -15.08 2.22 18.68
CA ASP A 65 -16.32 2.45 17.92
C ASP A 65 -16.43 3.86 17.28
N SER A 66 -15.51 4.80 17.55
CA SER A 66 -15.61 6.14 16.97
C SER A 66 -14.26 6.74 16.55
N GLY A 67 -14.20 7.26 15.31
CA GLY A 67 -13.07 8.08 14.83
C GLY A 67 -11.91 7.35 14.15
N ALA A 68 -12.11 6.10 13.73
CA ALA A 68 -11.13 5.42 12.88
C ALA A 68 -11.17 6.00 11.45
N TYR A 69 -10.05 6.52 10.94
CA TYR A 69 -9.96 6.99 9.55
C TYR A 69 -9.04 6.09 8.73
N GLU A 70 -9.48 5.81 7.51
CA GLU A 70 -8.77 4.98 6.54
C GLU A 70 -7.50 5.69 6.04
N VAL A 71 -6.37 4.99 6.10
CA VAL A 71 -5.07 5.53 5.72
C VAL A 71 -4.35 4.61 4.75
N GLU A 72 -3.81 5.19 3.68
CA GLU A 72 -2.82 4.55 2.82
C GLU A 72 -1.47 4.59 3.53
N TYR A 73 -0.95 3.43 3.93
CA TYR A 73 0.34 3.35 4.64
C TYR A 73 1.49 2.88 3.75
N PHE A 74 1.19 2.39 2.54
CA PHE A 74 2.18 2.10 1.52
C PHE A 74 1.53 2.11 0.14
N LYS A 75 2.23 2.69 -0.84
CA LYS A 75 1.87 2.67 -2.27
C LYS A 75 3.14 2.56 -3.11
N GLY A 76 3.07 1.79 -4.20
CA GLY A 76 4.16 1.66 -5.15
C GLY A 76 3.79 0.82 -6.36
N THR A 77 4.71 0.74 -7.31
CA THR A 77 4.63 -0.20 -8.45
C THR A 77 4.59 -1.64 -7.97
N ALA A 78 4.15 -2.57 -8.82
CA ALA A 78 4.11 -4.00 -8.50
C ALA A 78 5.42 -4.52 -7.89
N ARG A 79 6.59 -4.09 -8.42
CA ARG A 79 7.92 -4.46 -7.91
C ARG A 79 8.20 -3.87 -6.53
N GLU A 80 7.96 -2.57 -6.35
CA GLU A 80 8.18 -1.90 -5.05
C GLU A 80 7.26 -2.48 -3.98
N PHE A 81 6.02 -2.78 -4.37
CA PHE A 81 5.00 -3.39 -3.54
C PHE A 81 5.39 -4.80 -3.10
N TYR A 82 5.82 -5.64 -4.04
CA TYR A 82 6.31 -6.97 -3.71
C TYR A 82 7.54 -6.93 -2.80
N GLY A 83 8.49 -6.02 -3.09
CA GLY A 83 9.67 -5.80 -2.25
C GLY A 83 9.30 -5.39 -0.83
N PHE A 84 8.35 -4.46 -0.69
CA PHE A 84 7.87 -4.01 0.61
C PHE A 84 7.22 -5.14 1.42
N ILE A 85 6.20 -5.80 0.88
CA ILE A 85 5.47 -6.84 1.62
C ILE A 85 6.36 -8.04 1.97
N THR A 86 7.32 -8.37 1.11
CA THR A 86 8.31 -9.44 1.36
C THR A 86 9.25 -9.03 2.47
N ALA A 87 9.82 -7.82 2.42
CA ALA A 87 10.71 -7.34 3.48
C ALA A 87 10.00 -7.25 4.84
N VAL A 88 8.73 -6.84 4.88
CA VAL A 88 7.94 -6.83 6.12
C VAL A 88 7.67 -8.25 6.62
N ALA A 89 7.33 -9.19 5.73
CA ALA A 89 7.13 -10.59 6.10
C ALA A 89 8.41 -11.22 6.67
N ASP A 90 9.55 -10.98 6.03
CA ASP A 90 10.86 -11.47 6.46
C ASP A 90 11.28 -10.83 7.78
N PHE A 91 11.05 -9.53 7.96
CA PHE A 91 11.26 -8.85 9.24
C PHE A 91 10.40 -9.48 10.35
N ALA A 92 9.12 -9.72 10.07
CA ALA A 92 8.19 -10.29 11.03
C ALA A 92 8.54 -11.75 11.39
N ASP A 93 9.09 -12.54 10.47
CA ASP A 93 9.53 -13.90 10.76
C ASP A 93 10.89 -13.94 11.48
N LYS A 94 11.87 -13.15 11.02
CA LYS A 94 13.19 -13.05 11.63
C LYS A 94 13.10 -12.63 13.09
N TYR A 95 12.29 -11.60 13.36
CA TYR A 95 12.15 -11.03 14.69
C TYR A 95 10.91 -11.52 15.44
N LYS A 96 10.38 -12.69 15.09
CA LYS A 96 9.14 -13.22 15.69
C LYS A 96 9.23 -13.50 17.19
N ALA A 97 10.43 -13.60 17.74
CA ALA A 97 10.69 -13.89 19.15
C ALA A 97 11.07 -12.64 19.96
N GLU A 98 11.57 -11.58 19.33
CA GLU A 98 11.89 -10.33 20.01
C GLU A 98 10.65 -9.42 20.19
N ASP A 99 10.82 -8.41 21.03
CA ASP A 99 9.84 -7.35 21.26
C ASP A 99 10.52 -6.00 21.05
N GLN A 100 9.75 -5.01 20.59
CA GLN A 100 10.19 -3.63 20.38
C GLN A 100 11.32 -3.43 19.35
N VAL A 101 11.67 -4.42 18.52
CA VAL A 101 12.57 -4.23 17.38
C VAL A 101 11.94 -3.27 16.39
N LEU A 102 12.67 -2.24 15.99
CA LEU A 102 12.20 -1.18 15.11
C LEU A 102 13.11 -1.07 13.89
N THR A 103 12.50 -0.87 12.72
CA THR A 103 13.21 -0.64 11.47
C THR A 103 12.40 0.29 10.55
N HIS A 104 12.99 0.66 9.42
CA HIS A 104 12.28 1.31 8.31
C HIS A 104 12.45 0.46 7.05
N ILE A 105 11.34 0.14 6.40
CA ILE A 105 11.29 -0.65 5.16
C ILE A 105 10.63 0.24 4.11
N SER A 106 11.36 0.56 3.03
CA SER A 106 10.91 1.48 1.98
C SER A 106 10.40 2.83 2.54
N GLY A 107 11.09 3.35 3.57
CA GLY A 107 10.71 4.60 4.25
C GLY A 107 9.57 4.47 5.26
N VAL A 108 8.88 3.33 5.31
CA VAL A 108 7.79 3.06 6.26
C VAL A 108 8.35 2.48 7.55
N LYS A 109 7.96 3.04 8.69
CA LYS A 109 8.37 2.56 10.01
C LYS A 109 7.64 1.25 10.34
N VAL A 110 8.39 0.26 10.82
CA VAL A 110 7.88 -1.07 11.17
C VAL A 110 8.45 -1.48 12.52
N LYS A 111 7.62 -2.07 13.38
CA LYS A 111 8.01 -2.42 14.76
C LYS A 111 7.39 -3.74 15.23
N THR A 112 8.18 -4.62 15.84
CA THR A 112 7.63 -5.79 16.54
C THR A 112 7.04 -5.39 17.89
N VAL A 113 5.90 -5.96 18.26
CA VAL A 113 5.30 -5.82 19.59
C VAL A 113 4.83 -7.16 20.13
N SER A 114 4.98 -7.36 21.43
CA SER A 114 4.40 -8.48 22.16
C SER A 114 3.21 -8.04 23.00
N LYS A 115 2.01 -8.56 22.71
CA LYS A 115 0.82 -8.32 23.53
C LYS A 115 0.13 -9.65 23.81
N ALA A 116 -0.12 -9.94 25.09
CA ALA A 116 -0.84 -11.14 25.54
C ALA A 116 -0.33 -12.45 24.88
N LEU A 117 1.00 -12.65 24.87
CA LEU A 117 1.71 -13.79 24.25
C LEU A 117 1.64 -13.86 22.71
N ALA A 118 0.87 -13.00 22.06
CA ALA A 118 0.85 -12.88 20.61
C ALA A 118 1.88 -11.86 20.13
N ARG A 119 2.73 -12.30 19.20
CA ARG A 119 3.76 -11.47 18.56
C ARG A 119 3.19 -10.86 17.28
N LYS A 120 3.30 -9.55 17.19
CA LYS A 120 2.71 -8.74 16.12
C LYS A 120 3.75 -7.79 15.57
N THR A 121 3.51 -7.35 14.35
CA THR A 121 4.26 -6.32 13.65
C THR A 121 3.30 -5.15 13.43
N LEU A 122 3.69 -4.00 13.95
CA LEU A 122 3.04 -2.71 13.74
C LEU A 122 3.67 -2.06 12.51
N VAL A 123 2.84 -1.59 11.59
CA VAL A 123 3.27 -0.73 10.49
C VAL A 123 2.65 0.63 10.70
N PHE A 124 3.46 1.66 10.53
CA PHE A 124 3.07 3.04 10.76
C PHE A 124 2.82 3.74 9.44
N ASP A 125 1.88 4.67 9.43
CA ASP A 125 1.65 5.52 8.28
C ASP A 125 2.62 6.72 8.24
N THR A 126 2.36 7.65 7.32
CA THR A 126 3.14 8.88 7.16
C THR A 126 3.04 9.82 8.37
N GLU A 127 1.93 9.81 9.11
CA GLU A 127 1.74 10.57 10.35
C GLU A 127 2.35 9.90 11.59
N GLN A 128 3.12 8.82 11.42
CA GLN A 128 3.76 8.07 12.52
C GLN A 128 2.78 7.42 13.50
N LYS A 129 1.55 7.13 13.06
CA LYS A 129 0.54 6.40 13.81
C LYS A 129 0.43 4.98 13.27
N VAL A 130 -0.03 4.04 14.10
CA VAL A 130 -0.17 2.63 13.69
C VAL A 130 -1.31 2.53 12.68
N ALA A 131 -1.00 2.08 11.47
CA ALA A 131 -1.95 1.85 10.39
C ALA A 131 -2.47 0.42 10.36
N CYS A 132 -1.60 -0.56 10.67
CA CYS A 132 -1.99 -1.96 10.72
C CYS A 132 -1.18 -2.78 11.73
N VAL A 133 -1.77 -3.91 12.15
CA VAL A 133 -1.20 -4.83 13.13
C VAL A 133 -1.39 -6.27 12.68
N TYR A 134 -0.30 -6.95 12.32
CA TYR A 134 -0.35 -8.32 11.82
C TYR A 134 0.67 -9.23 12.49
N ASN A 135 0.38 -10.53 12.56
CA ASN A 135 1.42 -11.53 12.85
C ASN A 135 2.15 -11.96 11.56
N HIS A 136 3.25 -12.69 11.69
CA HIS A 136 4.02 -13.20 10.55
C HIS A 136 3.17 -14.03 9.56
N ARG A 137 2.19 -14.80 10.04
CA ARG A 137 1.30 -15.60 9.17
C ARG A 137 0.38 -14.72 8.32
N GLN A 138 -0.10 -13.61 8.87
CA GLN A 138 -0.92 -12.65 8.14
C GLN A 138 -0.09 -11.96 7.04
N TRP A 139 1.15 -11.57 7.33
CA TRP A 139 2.05 -11.02 6.31
C TRP A 139 2.35 -12.01 5.18
N ALA A 140 2.65 -13.27 5.52
CA ALA A 140 2.81 -14.32 4.50
C ALA A 140 1.56 -14.47 3.64
N LYS A 141 0.36 -14.48 4.25
CA LYS A 141 -0.91 -14.55 3.50
C LYS A 141 -1.13 -13.35 2.57
N ILE A 142 -0.78 -12.14 3.00
CA ILE A 142 -0.89 -10.92 2.18
C ILE A 142 0.01 -11.07 0.95
N ARG A 143 1.29 -11.44 1.17
CA ARG A 143 2.24 -11.71 0.08
C ARG A 143 1.72 -12.78 -0.89
N ASP A 144 1.27 -13.92 -0.38
CA ASP A 144 0.78 -15.02 -1.23
C ASP A 144 -0.52 -14.67 -1.97
N ARG A 145 -1.34 -13.73 -1.44
CA ARG A 145 -2.51 -13.20 -2.16
C ARG A 145 -2.10 -12.23 -3.27
N PHE A 146 -1.13 -11.35 -3.00
CA PHE A 146 -0.58 -10.46 -4.01
C PHE A 146 0.02 -11.25 -5.17
N VAL A 147 0.89 -12.23 -4.89
CA VAL A 147 1.52 -13.08 -5.91
C VAL A 147 0.48 -13.76 -6.80
N ARG A 148 -0.53 -14.41 -6.20
CA ARG A 148 -1.60 -15.06 -6.97
C ARG A 148 -2.42 -14.08 -7.81
N TYR A 149 -2.64 -12.86 -7.31
CA TYR A 149 -3.32 -11.82 -8.09
C TYR A 149 -2.45 -11.41 -9.28
N ALA A 150 -1.18 -11.10 -9.05
CA ALA A 150 -0.26 -10.67 -10.09
C ALA A 150 -0.07 -11.74 -11.19
N GLU A 151 0.12 -13.01 -10.80
CA GLU A 151 0.21 -14.15 -11.73
C GLU A 151 -1.05 -14.32 -12.57
N LYS A 152 -2.23 -14.25 -11.95
CA LYS A 152 -3.52 -14.37 -12.65
C LYS A 152 -3.71 -13.26 -13.69
N HIS A 153 -3.15 -12.08 -13.44
CA HIS A 153 -3.30 -10.89 -14.28
C HIS A 153 -2.07 -10.63 -15.17
N ASN A 154 -1.06 -11.51 -15.17
CA ASN A 154 0.20 -11.35 -15.90
C ASN A 154 0.96 -10.06 -15.56
N ILE A 155 0.86 -9.61 -14.31
CA ILE A 155 1.54 -8.40 -13.82
C ILE A 155 2.98 -8.79 -13.42
N VAL A 156 3.98 -8.09 -13.94
CA VAL A 156 5.40 -8.30 -13.60
C VAL A 156 5.71 -7.61 -12.27
N TYR A 157 6.13 -8.37 -11.26
CA TYR A 157 6.36 -7.86 -9.90
C TYR A 157 7.75 -8.20 -9.32
N GLU A 158 8.60 -8.92 -10.07
CA GLU A 158 9.99 -9.21 -9.72
C GLU A 158 10.96 -8.30 -10.47
#